data_AF-A0A7H8MEI6-F1
#
_entry.id   AF-A0A7H8MEI6-F1
#
_cell.length_a   1.000
_cell.length_b   1.000
_cell.length_c   1.000
_cell.angle_alpha   90.00
_cell.angle_beta   90.00
_cell.angle_gamma   90.00
#
_symmetry.space_group_name_H-M   'P 1'
#
loop_
_entity.id
_entity.type
_entity.pdbx_description
1 polymer ?
#
loop_
_entity_poly.entity_id
_entity_poly.type
_entity_poly.pdbx_seq_one_letter_code
_entity_poly.pdbx_strand_id
1 'polypeptide(L)'
;MDEDAAAYQRVRDDLATDRTSRLSPYLKFGCVSPREVAEAGPDAFRRQLPWRDFHHQVAAAFPALPRSDYRPRGRGWNWDRDALAAWCAGMTGIPIVDAGMRQLRNKGYMHNRARLITASFLTRDLGIDWRDGLRHFNDLLTDGDIADNAGNWQWVAGTGNSTRPGQTMNVLRQASRFDPRGEYVRRYVPELAAIEDARVHRPWTLPDARIDYPPPITEVDRPANLT
;
A
#
# COMPACT_ATOMS: atom_id res chain seq x y z
N MET A 1 -21.47 20.29 -4.24
CA MET A 1 -21.65 18.95 -3.63
C MET A 1 -20.85 17.87 -4.36
N ASP A 2 -20.86 17.81 -5.70
CA ASP A 2 -19.97 16.88 -6.46
C ASP A 2 -18.50 17.33 -6.54
N GLU A 3 -18.25 18.64 -6.47
CA GLU A 3 -16.91 19.22 -6.55
C GLU A 3 -16.02 18.83 -5.35
N ASP A 4 -16.58 18.77 -4.14
CA ASP A 4 -15.88 18.37 -2.91
C ASP A 4 -15.56 16.88 -2.86
N ALA A 5 -16.45 16.02 -3.38
CA ALA A 5 -16.22 14.58 -3.43
C ALA A 5 -15.11 14.22 -4.45
N ALA A 6 -15.09 14.90 -5.60
CA ALA A 6 -14.05 14.73 -6.62
C ALA A 6 -12.71 15.38 -6.19
N ALA A 7 -12.73 16.49 -5.46
CA ALA A 7 -11.55 17.08 -4.84
C ALA A 7 -10.98 16.16 -3.75
N TYR A 8 -11.84 15.61 -2.87
CA TYR A 8 -11.43 14.66 -1.85
C TYR A 8 -10.84 13.36 -2.44
N GLN A 9 -11.45 12.79 -3.49
CA GLN A 9 -10.90 11.62 -4.16
C GLN A 9 -9.54 11.89 -4.81
N ARG A 10 -9.34 13.09 -5.39
CA ARG A 10 -8.04 13.48 -5.98
C ARG A 10 -6.97 13.71 -4.93
N VAL A 11 -7.30 14.36 -3.81
CA VAL A 11 -6.34 14.71 -2.75
C VAL A 11 -6.02 13.53 -1.83
N ARG A 12 -6.98 12.63 -1.57
CA ARG A 12 -6.76 11.45 -0.71
C ARG A 12 -5.81 10.44 -1.33
N ASP A 13 -5.74 10.37 -2.65
CA ASP A 13 -4.87 9.42 -3.32
C ASP A 13 -3.49 10.01 -3.64
N ASP A 14 -3.31 11.32 -3.48
CA ASP A 14 -2.04 12.02 -3.65
C ASP A 14 -1.11 11.75 -2.46
N LEU A 15 -0.02 11.02 -2.72
CA LEU A 15 0.96 10.65 -1.70
C LEU A 15 1.76 11.85 -1.20
N ALA A 16 1.96 12.87 -2.03
CA ALA A 16 2.78 14.02 -1.68
C ALA A 16 2.12 14.87 -0.58
N THR A 17 0.81 15.01 -0.67
CA THR A 17 0.01 15.94 0.13
C THR A 17 -0.24 15.45 1.57
N ASP A 18 -0.19 14.15 1.86
CA ASP A 18 -0.32 13.56 3.22
C ASP A 18 -1.50 14.13 4.08
N ARG A 19 -2.63 14.49 3.43
CA ARG A 19 -3.79 15.11 4.09
C ARG A 19 -4.85 14.11 4.53
N THR A 20 -4.44 12.92 4.97
CA THR A 20 -5.40 11.99 5.58
C THR A 20 -5.74 12.41 7.01
N SER A 21 -6.90 11.99 7.51
CA SER A 21 -7.38 12.39 8.84
C SER A 21 -6.53 11.85 10.00
N ARG A 22 -5.73 10.81 9.75
CA ARG A 22 -4.96 10.07 10.78
C ARG A 22 -5.81 9.57 11.96
N LEU A 23 -7.11 9.36 11.73
CA LEU A 23 -8.06 8.85 12.74
C LEU A 23 -8.02 7.33 12.92
N SER A 24 -7.37 6.59 12.01
CA SER A 24 -7.33 5.12 12.04
C SER A 24 -6.84 4.50 13.37
N PRO A 25 -5.76 4.97 14.03
CA PRO A 25 -5.38 4.40 15.32
C PRO A 25 -6.41 4.69 16.42
N TYR A 26 -7.00 5.89 16.43
CA TYR A 26 -8.02 6.26 17.42
C TYR A 26 -9.29 5.42 17.28
N LEU A 27 -9.72 5.14 16.04
CA LEU A 27 -10.84 4.24 15.76
C LEU A 27 -10.51 2.80 16.20
N LYS A 28 -9.29 2.32 15.92
CA LYS A 28 -8.82 0.98 16.28
C LYS A 28 -8.81 0.75 17.80
N PHE A 29 -8.36 1.74 18.57
CA PHE A 29 -8.31 1.65 20.03
C PHE A 29 -9.60 2.12 20.73
N GLY A 30 -10.63 2.51 19.98
CA GLY A 30 -11.90 2.98 20.53
C GLY A 30 -11.81 4.32 21.25
N CYS A 31 -10.79 5.14 20.95
CA CYS A 31 -10.64 6.49 21.49
C CYS A 31 -11.68 7.46 20.91
N VAL A 32 -12.23 7.16 19.73
CA VAL A 32 -13.34 7.89 19.10
C VAL A 32 -14.32 6.87 18.52
N SER A 33 -15.61 7.13 18.64
CA SER A 33 -16.64 6.26 18.07
C SER A 33 -16.72 6.41 16.55
N PRO A 34 -16.83 5.31 15.77
CA PRO A 34 -17.17 5.37 14.35
C PRO A 34 -18.43 6.18 14.07
N ARG A 35 -19.41 6.14 14.99
CA ARG A 35 -20.66 6.90 14.88
C ARG A 35 -20.42 8.40 15.00
N GLU A 36 -19.60 8.83 15.96
CA GLU A 36 -19.23 10.24 16.12
C GLU A 36 -18.49 10.75 14.87
N VAL A 37 -17.57 9.94 14.32
CA VAL A 37 -16.88 10.28 13.06
C VAL A 37 -17.86 10.39 11.90
N ALA A 38 -18.89 9.54 11.83
CA ALA A 38 -19.90 9.60 10.78
C ALA A 38 -20.82 10.84 10.93
N GLU A 39 -21.17 11.22 12.16
CA GLU A 39 -22.06 12.34 12.43
C GLU A 39 -21.35 13.69 12.25
N ALA A 40 -20.12 13.83 12.78
CA ALA A 40 -19.38 15.09 12.78
C ALA A 40 -18.39 15.25 11.60
N GLY A 41 -18.04 14.16 10.92
CA GLY A 41 -17.03 14.17 9.86
C GLY A 41 -17.57 14.54 8.47
N PRO A 42 -16.69 14.93 7.52
CA PRO A 42 -17.06 15.11 6.12
C PRO A 42 -17.67 13.84 5.51
N ASP A 43 -18.55 13.99 4.52
CA ASP A 43 -19.23 12.88 3.82
C ASP A 43 -18.27 11.81 3.28
N ALA A 44 -17.06 12.23 2.95
CA ALA A 44 -15.97 11.36 2.58
C ALA A 44 -15.67 10.25 3.62
N PHE A 45 -15.72 10.55 4.91
CA PHE A 45 -15.51 9.56 5.98
C PHE A 45 -16.65 8.56 6.05
N ARG A 46 -17.91 9.00 5.81
CA ARG A 46 -19.08 8.12 5.74
C ARG A 46 -18.96 7.05 4.66
N ARG A 47 -18.14 7.29 3.62
CA ARG A 47 -17.83 6.30 2.58
C ARG A 47 -16.69 5.34 2.96
N GLN A 48 -15.87 5.67 3.95
CA GLN A 48 -14.76 4.82 4.40
C GLN A 48 -15.14 3.90 5.56
N LEU A 49 -15.95 4.38 6.51
CA LEU A 49 -16.37 3.59 7.67
C LEU A 49 -17.06 2.26 7.31
N PRO A 50 -17.91 2.18 6.26
CA PRO A 50 -18.50 0.90 5.85
C PRO A 50 -17.48 -0.17 5.45
N TRP A 51 -16.31 0.21 4.94
CA TRP A 51 -15.25 -0.75 4.61
C TRP A 51 -14.64 -1.40 5.86
N ARG A 52 -14.45 -0.61 6.91
CA ARG A 52 -14.04 -1.12 8.23
C ARG A 52 -15.05 -2.14 8.74
N ASP A 53 -16.32 -1.73 8.80
CA ASP A 53 -17.38 -2.60 9.34
C ASP A 53 -17.57 -3.86 8.51
N PHE A 54 -17.44 -3.76 7.19
CA PHE A 54 -17.43 -4.90 6.28
C PHE A 54 -16.33 -5.91 6.64
N HIS A 55 -15.08 -5.47 6.81
CA HIS A 55 -14.00 -6.39 7.17
C HIS A 55 -14.21 -7.03 8.55
N HIS A 56 -14.69 -6.28 9.54
CA HIS A 56 -15.03 -6.86 10.84
C HIS A 56 -16.14 -7.92 10.74
N GLN A 57 -17.19 -7.67 9.95
CA GLN A 57 -18.26 -8.64 9.73
C GLN A 57 -17.74 -9.90 9.01
N VAL A 58 -16.89 -9.74 7.99
CA VAL A 58 -16.27 -10.87 7.30
C VAL A 58 -15.37 -11.65 8.25
N ALA A 59 -14.54 -11.00 9.06
CA ALA A 59 -13.67 -11.67 10.02
C ALA A 59 -14.47 -12.41 11.11
N ALA A 60 -15.61 -11.86 11.53
CA ALA A 60 -16.52 -12.53 12.47
C ALA A 60 -17.15 -13.80 11.86
N ALA A 61 -17.57 -13.73 10.60
CA ALA A 61 -18.13 -14.89 9.88
C ALA A 61 -17.07 -15.92 9.46
N PHE A 62 -15.83 -15.48 9.21
CA PHE A 62 -14.72 -16.30 8.74
C PHE A 62 -13.46 -16.05 9.59
N PRO A 63 -13.36 -16.62 10.81
CA PRO A 63 -12.24 -16.37 11.73
C PRO A 63 -10.85 -16.77 11.20
N ALA A 64 -10.80 -17.58 10.13
CA ALA A 64 -9.58 -17.95 9.44
C ALA A 64 -9.09 -16.89 8.43
N LEU A 65 -9.81 -15.77 8.24
CA LEU A 65 -9.45 -14.68 7.32
C LEU A 65 -7.97 -14.22 7.43
N PRO A 66 -7.36 -14.04 8.61
CA PRO A 66 -5.95 -13.63 8.68
C PRO A 66 -4.94 -14.77 8.43
N ARG A 67 -5.40 -16.02 8.27
CA ARG A 67 -4.54 -17.22 8.20
C ARG A 67 -4.69 -18.01 6.90
N SER A 68 -5.85 -17.95 6.28
CA SER A 68 -6.20 -18.77 5.12
C SER A 68 -6.75 -17.91 3.99
N ASP A 69 -6.52 -18.33 2.75
CA ASP A 69 -7.13 -17.69 1.60
C ASP A 69 -8.66 -17.79 1.74
N TYR A 70 -9.33 -16.65 1.71
CA TYR A 70 -10.79 -16.56 1.83
C TYR A 70 -11.47 -17.26 0.65
N ARG A 71 -10.89 -17.10 -0.55
CA ARG A 71 -11.24 -17.82 -1.76
C ARG A 71 -9.96 -18.42 -2.36
N PRO A 72 -9.64 -19.69 -2.04
CA PRO A 72 -8.46 -20.33 -2.60
C PRO A 72 -8.63 -20.46 -4.12
N ARG A 73 -7.65 -19.95 -4.86
CA ARG A 73 -7.65 -19.96 -6.34
C ARG A 73 -6.45 -20.74 -6.92
N GLY A 74 -5.81 -21.58 -6.11
CA GLY A 74 -4.66 -22.38 -6.52
C GLY A 74 -3.40 -21.58 -6.83
N ARG A 75 -3.29 -20.34 -6.34
CA ARG A 75 -2.06 -19.54 -6.49
C ARG A 75 -0.94 -20.16 -5.66
N GLY A 76 0.15 -20.54 -6.32
CA GLY A 76 1.40 -20.83 -5.65
C GLY A 76 2.09 -19.55 -5.21
N TRP A 77 2.52 -19.50 -3.96
CA TRP A 77 3.37 -18.44 -3.42
C TRP A 77 4.82 -18.88 -3.48
N ASN A 78 5.73 -17.98 -3.85
CA ASN A 78 7.15 -18.29 -3.80
C ASN A 78 7.71 -18.05 -2.38
N TRP A 79 8.86 -18.67 -2.13
CA TRP A 79 9.59 -18.55 -0.87
C TRP A 79 10.94 -17.89 -1.16
N ASP A 80 10.90 -16.59 -1.47
CA ASP A 80 12.10 -15.78 -1.66
C ASP A 80 12.35 -14.92 -0.42
N ARG A 81 13.24 -15.40 0.45
CA ARG A 81 13.55 -14.74 1.73
C ARG A 81 14.33 -13.45 1.54
N ASP A 82 15.18 -13.37 0.52
CA ASP A 82 16.02 -12.21 0.27
C ASP A 82 15.18 -11.07 -0.31
N ALA A 83 14.27 -11.37 -1.24
CA ALA A 83 13.31 -10.41 -1.76
C ALA A 83 12.34 -9.93 -0.67
N LEU A 84 11.87 -10.82 0.22
CA LEU A 84 11.05 -10.42 1.37
C LEU A 84 11.83 -9.49 2.31
N ALA A 85 13.09 -9.81 2.62
CA ALA A 85 13.93 -8.98 3.48
C ALA A 85 14.19 -7.60 2.87
N ALA A 86 14.48 -7.53 1.56
CA ALA A 86 14.64 -6.28 0.84
C ALA A 86 13.35 -5.44 0.84
N TRP A 87 12.19 -6.07 0.65
CA TRP A 87 10.89 -5.41 0.77
C TRP A 87 10.63 -4.85 2.17
N CYS A 88 10.81 -5.66 3.22
CA CYS A 88 10.69 -5.22 4.60
C CYS A 88 11.63 -4.05 4.95
N ALA A 89 12.85 -4.06 4.39
CA ALA A 89 13.85 -3.02 4.62
C ALA A 89 13.61 -1.72 3.83
N GLY A 90 12.77 -1.75 2.78
CA GLY A 90 12.64 -0.67 1.82
C GLY A 90 13.92 -0.47 1.01
N MET A 91 14.46 -1.59 0.50
CA MET A 91 15.69 -1.70 -0.30
C MET A 91 15.44 -2.52 -1.57
N THR A 92 14.25 -2.40 -2.16
CA THR A 92 13.85 -3.15 -3.36
C THR A 92 14.43 -2.58 -4.66
N GLY A 93 14.99 -1.37 -4.61
CA GLY A 93 15.40 -0.63 -5.79
C GLY A 93 14.21 -0.03 -6.56
N ILE A 94 12.99 -0.13 -6.02
CA ILE A 94 11.77 0.48 -6.55
C ILE A 94 11.37 1.66 -5.64
N PRO A 95 11.66 2.91 -6.03
CA PRO A 95 11.62 4.06 -5.12
C PRO A 95 10.27 4.29 -4.42
N ILE A 96 9.16 4.13 -5.14
CA ILE A 96 7.82 4.31 -4.56
C ILE A 96 7.46 3.24 -3.52
N VAL A 97 7.96 2.01 -3.70
CA VAL A 97 7.79 0.91 -2.75
C VAL A 97 8.67 1.16 -1.53
N ASP A 98 9.93 1.49 -1.75
CA ASP A 98 10.90 1.75 -0.68
C ASP A 98 10.49 2.95 0.17
N ALA A 99 9.97 4.02 -0.44
CA ALA A 99 9.39 5.15 0.27
C ALA A 99 8.20 4.74 1.16
N GLY A 100 7.32 3.86 0.66
CA GLY A 100 6.25 3.22 1.44
C GLY A 100 6.78 2.50 2.68
N MET A 101 7.70 1.57 2.47
CA MET A 101 8.24 0.72 3.54
C MET A 101 9.03 1.52 4.57
N ARG A 102 9.76 2.55 4.14
CA ARG A 102 10.46 3.49 5.03
C ARG A 102 9.49 4.42 5.77
N GLN A 103 8.38 4.85 5.15
CA GLN A 103 7.32 5.58 5.86
C GLN A 103 6.77 4.72 7.01
N LEU A 104 6.42 3.47 6.73
CA LEU A 104 5.89 2.53 7.73
C LEU A 104 6.84 2.40 8.91
N ARG A 105 8.12 2.08 8.65
CA ARG A 105 9.12 1.90 9.70
C ARG A 105 9.34 3.17 10.53
N ASN A 106 9.38 4.34 9.89
CA ASN A 106 9.73 5.60 10.56
C ASN A 106 8.55 6.23 11.30
N LYS A 107 7.30 5.94 10.90
CA LYS A 107 6.11 6.63 11.43
C LYS A 107 5.13 5.70 12.13
N GLY A 108 5.27 4.38 12.02
CA GLY A 108 4.27 3.42 12.46
C GLY A 108 2.93 3.62 11.74
N TYR A 109 2.97 4.22 10.55
CA TYR A 109 1.83 4.57 9.73
C TYR A 109 2.29 4.58 8.28
N MET A 110 1.43 4.13 7.36
CA MET A 110 1.66 4.24 5.94
C MET A 110 0.40 4.78 5.26
N HIS A 111 0.56 5.69 4.29
CA HIS A 111 -0.55 6.20 3.49
C HIS A 111 -1.28 5.05 2.78
N ASN A 112 -2.62 5.08 2.72
CA ASN A 112 -3.40 3.97 2.17
C ASN A 112 -3.00 3.60 0.73
N ARG A 113 -2.72 4.60 -0.11
CA ARG A 113 -2.24 4.36 -1.48
C ARG A 113 -0.88 3.66 -1.51
N ALA A 114 0.04 4.02 -0.62
CA ALA A 114 1.33 3.35 -0.50
C ALA A 114 1.16 1.91 -0.01
N ARG A 115 0.25 1.64 0.93
CA ARG A 115 -0.09 0.27 1.37
C ARG A 115 -0.52 -0.60 0.19
N LEU A 116 -1.39 -0.08 -0.69
CA LEU A 116 -1.83 -0.81 -1.87
C LEU A 116 -0.69 -1.08 -2.85
N ILE A 117 0.18 -0.09 -3.10
CA ILE A 117 1.32 -0.24 -4.01
C ILE A 117 2.31 -1.28 -3.48
N THR A 118 2.72 -1.18 -2.21
CA THR A 118 3.71 -2.09 -1.62
C THR A 118 3.17 -3.51 -1.47
N ALA A 119 1.89 -3.67 -1.11
CA ALA A 119 1.24 -4.98 -1.04
C ALA A 119 1.06 -5.62 -2.43
N SER A 120 0.73 -4.82 -3.46
CA SER A 120 0.64 -5.33 -4.83
C SER A 120 2.02 -5.76 -5.32
N PHE A 121 3.06 -4.97 -5.06
CA PHE A 121 4.42 -5.33 -5.43
C PHE A 121 4.85 -6.66 -4.78
N LEU A 122 4.61 -6.83 -3.49
CA LEU A 122 4.93 -8.08 -2.78
C LEU A 122 4.21 -9.30 -3.40
N THR A 123 2.90 -9.20 -3.61
CA THR A 123 2.08 -10.36 -3.99
C THR A 123 2.02 -10.62 -5.50
N ARG A 124 2.29 -9.61 -6.34
CA ARG A 124 2.11 -9.69 -7.80
C ARG A 124 3.42 -9.62 -8.56
N ASP A 125 4.32 -8.73 -8.17
CA ASP A 125 5.61 -8.58 -8.83
C ASP A 125 6.62 -9.57 -8.25
N LEU A 126 6.70 -9.67 -6.92
CA LEU A 126 7.56 -10.64 -6.24
C LEU A 126 6.91 -12.01 -6.07
N GLY A 127 5.58 -12.13 -6.06
CA GLY A 127 4.89 -13.41 -5.92
C GLY A 127 4.96 -14.04 -4.51
N ILE A 128 5.32 -13.23 -3.51
CA ILE A 128 5.47 -13.65 -2.11
C ILE A 128 4.11 -13.71 -1.41
N ASP A 129 3.97 -14.64 -0.46
CA ASP A 129 2.74 -14.84 0.31
C ASP A 129 2.32 -13.57 1.05
N TRP A 130 1.05 -13.17 0.86
CA TRP A 130 0.44 -12.01 1.52
C TRP A 130 0.48 -12.09 3.06
N ARG A 131 0.55 -13.31 3.62
CA ARG A 131 0.66 -13.53 5.08
C ARG A 131 1.95 -12.97 5.65
N ASP A 132 3.04 -12.96 4.87
CA ASP A 132 4.32 -12.40 5.30
C ASP A 132 4.25 -10.87 5.35
N GLY A 133 3.62 -10.28 4.33
CA GLY A 133 3.31 -8.85 4.33
C GLY A 133 2.36 -8.43 5.46
N LEU A 134 1.31 -9.21 5.70
CA LEU A 134 0.36 -8.99 6.81
C LEU A 134 1.08 -8.97 8.15
N ARG A 135 1.95 -9.95 8.42
CA ARG A 135 2.72 -10.04 9.66
C ARG A 135 3.61 -8.81 9.84
N HIS A 136 4.39 -8.45 8.81
CA HIS A 136 5.25 -7.28 8.87
C HIS A 136 4.48 -5.97 9.09
N PHE A 137 3.32 -5.81 8.46
CA PHE A 137 2.46 -4.64 8.68
C PHE A 137 1.90 -4.60 10.10
N ASN A 138 1.48 -5.74 10.66
CA ASN A 138 0.97 -5.80 12.03
C ASN A 138 2.04 -5.47 13.08
N ASP A 139 3.31 -5.80 12.81
CA ASP A 139 4.42 -5.50 13.72
C ASP A 139 4.73 -3.99 13.81
N LEU A 140 4.34 -3.21 12.80
CA LEU A 140 4.74 -1.79 12.68
C LEU A 140 3.58 -0.80 12.70
N LEU A 141 2.39 -1.17 12.21
CA LEU A 141 1.26 -0.25 12.10
C LEU A 141 0.63 0.03 13.47
N THR A 142 0.63 1.31 13.86
CA THR A 142 -0.13 1.82 15.01
C THR A 142 -1.64 1.62 14.85
N ASP A 143 -2.11 1.64 13.60
CA ASP A 143 -3.50 1.36 13.22
C ASP A 143 -3.72 -0.08 12.73
N GLY A 144 -2.80 -1.00 13.04
CA GLY A 144 -2.91 -2.40 12.67
C GLY A 144 -4.12 -3.08 13.32
N ASP A 145 -5.21 -3.18 12.56
CA ASP A 145 -6.38 -4.00 12.89
C ASP A 145 -6.34 -5.29 12.06
N ILE A 146 -6.53 -6.44 12.71
CA ILE A 146 -6.39 -7.75 12.07
C ILE A 146 -7.44 -7.96 10.98
N ALA A 147 -8.69 -7.52 11.21
CA ALA A 147 -9.77 -7.70 10.25
C ALA A 147 -9.52 -6.84 9.01
N ASP A 148 -9.24 -5.56 9.22
CA ASP A 148 -8.98 -4.62 8.14
C ASP A 148 -7.71 -4.98 7.36
N ASN A 149 -6.60 -5.28 8.05
CA ASN A 149 -5.36 -5.64 7.38
C ASN A 149 -5.54 -6.94 6.59
N ALA A 150 -6.11 -7.99 7.18
CA ALA A 150 -6.31 -9.25 6.47
C ALA A 150 -7.21 -9.08 5.25
N GLY A 151 -8.34 -8.37 5.39
CA GLY A 151 -9.26 -8.10 4.29
C GLY A 151 -8.58 -7.36 3.13
N ASN A 152 -7.83 -6.31 3.43
CA ASN A 152 -7.09 -5.54 2.42
C ASN A 152 -5.97 -6.36 1.75
N TRP A 153 -5.17 -7.09 2.53
CA TRP A 153 -4.11 -7.96 1.99
C TRP A 153 -4.68 -9.01 1.04
N GLN A 154 -5.79 -9.65 1.43
CA GLN A 154 -6.46 -10.64 0.58
C GLN A 154 -7.08 -10.02 -0.67
N TRP A 155 -7.61 -8.78 -0.57
CA TRP A 155 -8.11 -8.06 -1.73
C TRP A 155 -6.99 -7.81 -2.75
N VAL A 156 -5.84 -7.31 -2.29
CA VAL A 156 -4.67 -7.05 -3.15
C VAL A 156 -4.09 -8.34 -3.73
N ALA A 157 -3.99 -9.40 -2.92
CA ALA A 157 -3.49 -10.73 -3.30
C ALA A 157 -4.43 -11.48 -4.27
N GLY A 158 -5.69 -11.03 -4.41
CA GLY A 158 -6.69 -11.70 -5.24
C GLY A 158 -7.22 -13.00 -4.63
N THR A 159 -7.00 -13.20 -3.33
CA THR A 159 -7.53 -14.32 -2.53
C THR A 159 -8.81 -13.92 -1.78
N GLY A 160 -9.15 -12.62 -1.76
CA GLY A 160 -10.34 -12.08 -1.11
C GLY A 160 -11.58 -11.99 -1.99
N ASN A 161 -12.50 -11.10 -1.57
CA ASN A 161 -13.82 -10.89 -2.18
C ASN A 161 -13.80 -10.04 -3.47
N SER A 162 -12.63 -9.85 -4.09
CA SER A 162 -12.50 -9.08 -5.33
C SER A 162 -13.22 -9.75 -6.49
N THR A 163 -13.99 -8.95 -7.25
CA THR A 163 -14.60 -9.36 -8.52
C THR A 163 -13.60 -9.43 -9.67
N ARG A 164 -12.38 -8.90 -9.48
CA ARG A 164 -11.29 -8.92 -10.46
C ARG A 164 -9.99 -9.45 -9.82
N PRO A 165 -9.92 -10.74 -9.45
CA PRO A 165 -8.83 -11.31 -8.67
C PRO A 165 -7.47 -11.32 -9.40
N GLY A 166 -7.47 -11.25 -10.73
CA GLY A 166 -6.27 -11.21 -11.57
C GLY A 166 -5.74 -9.81 -11.89
N GLN A 167 -6.39 -8.73 -11.42
CA GLN A 167 -5.95 -7.38 -11.73
C GLN A 167 -4.60 -7.09 -11.05
N THR A 168 -3.60 -6.77 -11.86
CA THR A 168 -2.27 -6.34 -11.40
C THR A 168 -2.15 -4.82 -11.49
N MET A 169 -1.31 -4.24 -10.62
CA MET A 169 -1.01 -2.81 -10.63
C MET A 169 0.43 -2.63 -11.10
N ASN A 170 0.63 -1.97 -12.25
CA ASN A 170 1.99 -1.59 -12.67
C ASN A 170 2.52 -0.50 -11.71
N VAL A 171 3.57 -0.82 -10.96
CA VAL A 171 4.14 0.03 -9.91
C VAL A 171 4.61 1.39 -10.43
N LEU A 172 5.21 1.45 -11.62
CA LEU A 172 5.68 2.70 -12.22
C LEU A 172 4.52 3.60 -12.65
N ARG A 173 3.44 3.02 -13.18
CA ARG A 173 2.20 3.78 -13.47
C ARG A 173 1.56 4.34 -12.20
N GLN A 174 1.62 3.59 -11.09
CA GLN A 174 1.13 4.10 -9.81
C GLN A 174 1.99 5.27 -9.32
N ALA A 175 3.32 5.15 -9.42
CA ALA A 175 4.25 6.21 -9.06
C ALA A 175 3.99 7.49 -9.86
N SER A 176 3.90 7.40 -11.20
CA SER A 176 3.61 8.55 -12.06
C SER A 176 2.26 9.20 -11.77
N ARG A 177 1.26 8.42 -11.34
CA ARG A 177 -0.09 8.92 -11.06
C ARG A 177 -0.22 9.57 -9.68
N PHE A 178 0.39 8.98 -8.66
CA PHE A 178 0.16 9.32 -7.26
C PHE A 178 1.33 10.04 -6.59
N ASP A 179 2.49 10.09 -7.24
CA ASP A 179 3.64 10.91 -6.87
C ASP A 179 4.30 11.53 -8.12
N PRO A 180 3.55 12.33 -8.92
CA PRO A 180 3.99 12.77 -10.25
C PRO A 180 5.30 13.59 -10.24
N ARG A 181 5.61 14.23 -9.11
CA ARG A 181 6.83 15.05 -8.92
C ARG A 181 7.87 14.38 -8.02
N GLY A 182 7.65 13.14 -7.61
CA GLY A 182 8.62 12.41 -6.78
C GLY A 182 8.78 12.99 -5.37
N GLU A 183 7.83 13.79 -4.89
CA GLU A 183 7.92 14.47 -3.59
C GLU A 183 7.81 13.47 -2.44
N TYR A 184 6.93 12.48 -2.58
CA TYR A 184 6.79 11.42 -1.59
C TYR A 184 8.04 10.53 -1.55
N VAL A 185 8.57 10.14 -2.71
CA VAL A 185 9.81 9.36 -2.79
C VAL A 185 10.98 10.11 -2.15
N ARG A 186 11.23 11.36 -2.55
CA ARG A 186 12.34 12.16 -2.00
C ARG A 186 12.22 12.39 -0.50
N ARG A 187 10.99 12.43 0.04
CA ARG A 187 10.74 12.57 1.49
C ARG A 187 11.21 11.36 2.30
N TYR A 188 11.10 10.15 1.75
CA TYR A 188 11.37 8.91 2.49
C TYR A 188 12.61 8.14 2.00
N VAL A 189 13.17 8.52 0.83
CA VAL A 189 14.39 7.96 0.24
C VAL A 189 15.39 9.11 0.02
N PRO A 190 16.03 9.61 1.09
CA PRO A 190 16.85 10.83 1.04
C PRO A 190 18.06 10.73 0.10
N GLU A 191 18.60 9.54 -0.12
CA GLU A 191 19.67 9.30 -1.11
C GLU A 191 19.24 9.60 -2.56
N LEU A 192 17.93 9.67 -2.83
CA LEU A 192 17.36 10.07 -4.12
C LEU A 192 16.88 11.53 -4.16
N ALA A 193 17.10 12.32 -3.10
CA ALA A 193 16.55 13.67 -2.96
C ALA A 193 16.98 14.63 -4.08
N ALA A 194 18.17 14.44 -4.64
CA ALA A 194 18.73 15.27 -5.71
C ALA A 194 18.13 14.98 -7.10
N ILE A 195 17.38 13.88 -7.26
CA ILE A 195 16.78 13.53 -8.54
C ILE A 195 15.44 14.24 -8.67
N GLU A 196 15.37 15.18 -9.59
CA GLU A 196 14.17 15.98 -9.77
C GLU A 196 13.08 15.27 -10.58
N ASP A 197 11.84 15.63 -10.26
CA ASP A 197 10.62 15.21 -10.94
C ASP A 197 10.41 13.69 -10.98
N ALA A 198 9.63 13.22 -11.96
CA ALA A 198 9.29 11.82 -12.14
C ALA A 198 10.51 10.91 -12.41
N ARG A 199 11.70 11.47 -12.69
CA ARG A 199 12.93 10.70 -12.90
C ARG A 199 13.35 9.95 -11.64
N VAL A 200 12.98 10.44 -10.45
CA VAL A 200 13.25 9.76 -9.18
C VAL A 200 12.66 8.36 -9.11
N HIS A 201 11.64 8.05 -9.92
CA HIS A 201 10.99 6.74 -9.96
C HIS A 201 11.74 5.70 -10.79
N ARG A 202 12.78 6.13 -11.54
CA ARG A 202 13.61 5.27 -12.40
C ARG A 202 15.09 5.66 -12.28
N PRO A 203 15.70 5.65 -11.07
CA PRO A 203 17.08 6.09 -10.89
C PRO A 203 18.08 5.24 -11.70
N TRP A 204 17.76 3.97 -11.96
CA TRP A 204 18.59 3.05 -12.76
C TRP A 204 18.66 3.39 -14.25
N THR A 205 17.81 4.28 -14.78
CA THR A 205 17.89 4.72 -16.18
C THR A 205 18.75 5.98 -16.36
N LEU A 206 19.30 6.54 -15.28
CA LEU A 206 20.08 7.77 -15.34
C LEU A 206 21.53 7.47 -15.75
N PRO A 207 22.11 8.26 -16.66
CA PRO A 207 23.40 7.96 -17.30
C PRO A 207 24.62 8.03 -16.37
N ASP A 208 24.50 8.63 -15.18
CA ASP A 208 25.66 8.89 -14.30
C ASP A 208 25.32 8.73 -12.80
N ALA A 209 24.63 7.63 -12.48
CA ALA A 209 24.15 7.39 -11.13
C ALA A 209 25.22 6.76 -10.24
N ARG A 210 26.19 7.55 -9.76
CA ARG A 210 26.80 7.30 -8.43
C ARG A 210 25.78 7.58 -7.33
N ILE A 211 24.61 6.97 -7.44
CA ILE A 211 23.54 7.05 -6.46
C ILE A 211 23.72 5.83 -5.56
N ASP A 212 23.90 6.07 -4.27
CA ASP A 212 23.97 5.03 -3.25
C ASP A 212 22.57 4.46 -2.97
N TYR A 213 21.99 3.81 -3.97
CA TYR A 213 20.66 3.22 -3.96
C TYR A 213 20.67 1.90 -4.74
N PRO A 214 20.08 0.81 -4.22
CA PRO A 214 20.20 -0.51 -4.82
C PRO A 214 19.56 -0.58 -6.22
N PRO A 215 20.08 -1.45 -7.11
CA PRO A 215 19.38 -1.75 -8.36
C PRO A 215 18.04 -2.47 -8.09
N PRO A 216 17.07 -2.40 -9.01
CA PRO A 216 15.81 -3.13 -8.89
C PRO A 216 16.01 -4.62 -8.67
N ILE A 217 15.36 -5.19 -7.64
CA ILE A 217 15.42 -6.65 -7.37
C ILE A 217 14.59 -7.49 -8.35
N THR A 218 13.77 -6.84 -9.19
CA THR A 218 12.97 -7.48 -10.24
C THR A 218 12.71 -6.52 -11.39
N GLU A 219 12.37 -7.07 -12.56
CA GLU A 219 11.98 -6.28 -13.73
C GLU A 219 10.57 -5.71 -13.58
N VAL A 220 10.48 -4.37 -13.59
CA VAL A 220 9.23 -3.62 -13.41
C VAL A 220 8.73 -2.91 -14.67
N ASP A 221 9.52 -2.90 -15.75
CA ASP A 221 9.16 -2.29 -17.03
C ASP A 221 8.41 -3.28 -17.93
N ARG A 222 7.32 -3.86 -17.41
CA ARG A 222 6.46 -4.73 -18.23
C ARG A 222 5.51 -3.89 -19.09
N PRO A 223 5.45 -4.10 -20.42
CA PRO A 223 4.41 -3.50 -21.25
C PRO A 223 3.03 -3.98 -20.75
N ALA A 224 2.06 -3.06 -20.72
CA ALA A 224 0.78 -3.25 -20.03
C ALA A 224 -0.14 -4.35 -20.55
N ASN A 225 0.28 -5.11 -21.57
CA ASN A 225 -0.54 -6.07 -22.28
C ASN A 225 0.18 -7.43 -22.36
N LEU A 226 0.26 -8.12 -21.22
CA LEU A 226 0.43 -9.58 -21.18
C LEU A 226 -0.46 -10.12 -20.06
N THR A 227 -1.76 -10.22 -20.36
CA THR A 227 -2.69 -11.25 -19.86
C THR A 227 -3.97 -11.17 -20.65
#